data_AF-A0AAU2VUW1-F1
#
_entry.id   AF-A0AAU2VUW1-F1
#
_cell.length_a   1.000
_cell.length_b   1.000
_cell.length_c   1.000
_cell.angle_alpha   90.00
_cell.angle_beta   90.00
_cell.angle_gamma   90.00
#
_symmetry.space_group_name_H-M   'P 1'
#
loop_
_entity.id
_entity.type
_entity.pdbx_description
1 polymer ?
#
loop_
_entity_poly.entity_id
_entity_poly.type
_entity_poly.pdbx_seq_one_letter_code
_entity_poly.pdbx_strand_id
1 'polypeptide(L)'
;MSLHSVSVAGVVVREDGRVLVIRRADNGAWEAPGGVLELDERPEDGVCREVLEETGVKVDPVRLSGDALDRTAPPVRTHDGHRLR
;
A
#
# COMPACT_ATOMS: atom_id res chain seq x y z
N MET A 1 2.48 10.92 26.79
CA MET A 1 2.58 9.64 26.05
C MET A 1 2.71 9.98 24.57
N SER A 2 3.77 9.56 23.89
CA SER A 2 3.84 9.68 22.43
C SER A 2 2.93 8.62 21.82
N LEU A 3 1.95 9.04 21.02
CA LEU A 3 1.26 8.15 20.09
C LEU A 3 2.20 7.88 18.93
N HIS A 4 2.59 6.62 18.77
CA HIS A 4 3.24 6.13 17.56
C HIS A 4 2.19 5.34 16.80
N SER A 5 2.02 5.65 15.51
CA SER A 5 1.23 4.84 14.58
C SER A 5 2.17 3.91 13.83
N VAL A 6 1.67 2.71 13.52
CA VAL A 6 2.32 1.77 12.58
C VAL A 6 1.46 1.70 11.34
N SER A 7 2.09 1.71 10.16
CA SER A 7 1.40 1.65 8.87
C SER A 7 1.96 0.53 8.00
N VAL A 8 1.14 0.08 7.06
CA VAL A 8 1.49 -0.93 6.05
C VAL A 8 1.26 -0.38 4.66
N ALA A 9 2.04 -0.88 3.69
CA ALA A 9 1.87 -0.59 2.27
C ALA A 9 2.01 -1.88 1.45
N GLY A 10 1.10 -2.09 0.50
CA GLY A 10 1.01 -3.31 -0.30
C GLY A 10 1.60 -3.16 -1.70
N VAL A 11 2.66 -3.92 -2.01
CA VAL A 11 3.14 -4.06 -3.40
C VAL A 11 2.45 -5.24 -4.05
N VAL A 12 1.38 -4.96 -4.80
CA VAL A 12 0.60 -5.98 -5.52
C VAL A 12 1.08 -6.05 -6.96
N VAL A 13 1.61 -7.20 -7.35
CA VAL A 13 2.11 -7.46 -8.71
C VAL A 13 1.18 -8.46 -9.39
N ARG A 14 0.64 -8.08 -10.55
CA ARG A 14 -0.10 -9.00 -11.42
C ARG A 14 0.84 -9.92 -12.19
N GLU A 15 0.31 -11.02 -12.71
CA GLU A 15 1.06 -11.99 -13.52
C GLU A 15 1.74 -11.37 -14.76
N ASP A 16 1.16 -10.29 -15.32
CA ASP A 16 1.72 -9.54 -16.44
C ASP A 16 2.81 -8.53 -16.04
N GLY A 17 3.24 -8.54 -14.77
CA GLY A 17 4.28 -7.67 -14.23
C GLY A 17 3.80 -6.26 -13.90
N ARG A 18 2.51 -5.94 -14.05
CA ARG A 18 1.96 -4.63 -13.66
C ARG A 18 1.79 -4.54 -12.16
N VAL A 19 1.99 -3.33 -11.62
CA VAL A 19 1.83 -3.04 -10.18
C VAL A 19 0.56 -2.23 -9.95
N LEU A 20 -0.19 -2.56 -8.90
CA LEU A 20 -1.32 -1.77 -8.44
C LEU A 20 -0.83 -0.53 -7.70
N VAL A 21 -1.37 0.63 -8.09
CA VAL A 21 -1.11 1.91 -7.43
C VAL A 21 -2.43 2.68 -7.28
N ILE A 22 -2.52 3.48 -6.22
CA ILE A 22 -3.60 4.44 -6.01
C ILE A 22 -3.11 5.85 -6.28
N ARG A 23 -4.03 6.75 -6.64
CA ARG A 23 -3.72 8.17 -6.81
C ARG A 23 -4.33 8.95 -5.65
N ARG A 24 -3.49 9.60 -4.86
CA ARG A 24 -3.95 10.38 -3.71
C ARG A 24 -4.84 11.53 -4.15
N ALA A 25 -5.91 11.77 -3.39
CA ALA A 25 -6.83 12.86 -3.67
C ALA A 25 -6.25 14.25 -3.33
N ASP A 26 -5.30 14.32 -2.39
CA ASP A 26 -4.76 15.58 -1.86
C ASP A 26 -3.73 16.26 -2.79
N ASN A 27 -2.82 15.47 -3.37
CA ASN A 27 -1.70 15.98 -4.17
C ASN A 27 -1.57 15.28 -5.54
N GLY A 28 -2.42 14.28 -5.82
CA GLY A 28 -2.43 13.56 -7.09
C GLY A 28 -1.22 12.65 -7.31
N ALA A 29 -0.37 12.43 -6.30
CA ALA A 29 0.76 11.51 -6.37
C ALA A 29 0.27 10.05 -6.41
N TRP A 30 1.09 9.20 -7.00
CA TRP A 30 0.84 7.76 -7.07
C TRP A 30 1.61 7.05 -5.96
N GLU A 31 0.95 6.16 -5.25
CA GLU A 31 1.55 5.36 -4.18
C GLU A 31 0.98 3.94 -4.16
N ALA A 32 1.64 3.06 -3.41
CA ALA A 32 1.07 1.75 -3.10
C ALA A 32 -0.15 1.92 -2.17
N PRO A 33 -1.21 1.11 -2.33
CA PRO A 33 -2.31 1.10 -1.38
C PRO A 33 -1.82 0.72 0.03
N GLY A 34 -2.42 1.31 1.05
CA GLY A 34 -1.99 1.10 2.42
C GLY A 34 -2.48 2.15 3.40
N GLY A 35 -2.33 1.85 4.69
CA GLY A 35 -2.90 2.67 5.75
C GLY A 35 -2.32 2.34 7.13
N VAL A 36 -2.93 2.92 8.14
CA VAL A 36 -2.55 2.71 9.55
C VAL A 36 -3.12 1.37 10.01
N LEU A 37 -2.30 0.58 10.69
CA LEU A 37 -2.77 -0.66 11.33
C LEU A 37 -3.72 -0.34 12.48
N GLU A 38 -4.79 -1.11 12.57
CA GLU A 38 -5.64 -1.10 13.74
C GLU A 38 -4.91 -1.72 14.95
N LEU A 39 -5.41 -1.42 16.16
CA LEU A 39 -4.85 -2.01 17.37
C LEU A 39 -5.02 -3.53 17.34
N ASP A 40 -3.95 -4.25 17.63
CA ASP A 40 -3.88 -5.72 17.62
C ASP A 40 -4.10 -6.38 16.22
N GLU A 41 -4.08 -5.59 15.14
CA GLU A 41 -4.15 -6.09 13.78
C GLU A 41 -2.78 -6.62 13.31
N ARG A 42 -2.77 -7.80 12.69
CA ARG A 42 -1.54 -8.32 12.08
C ARG A 42 -1.24 -7.53 10.81
N PRO A 43 0.04 -7.24 10.50
CA PRO A 43 0.41 -6.51 9.29
C PRO A 43 -0.15 -7.10 7.99
N GLU A 44 -0.20 -8.44 7.89
CA GLU A 44 -0.74 -9.12 6.72
C GLU A 44 -2.25 -8.92 6.57
N ASP A 45 -2.98 -8.87 7.67
CA ASP A 45 -4.43 -8.70 7.66
C ASP A 45 -4.78 -7.23 7.33
N GLY A 46 -4.03 -6.28 7.91
CA GLY A 46 -4.21 -4.85 7.63
C GLY A 46 -3.89 -4.48 6.18
N VAL A 47 -2.82 -5.00 5.58
CA VAL A 47 -2.52 -4.68 4.17
C VAL A 47 -3.58 -5.24 3.22
N CYS A 48 -4.13 -6.42 3.51
CA CYS A 48 -5.24 -6.99 2.74
C CYS A 48 -6.52 -6.18 2.88
N ARG A 49 -6.84 -5.69 4.08
CA ARG A 49 -7.98 -4.79 4.34
C ARG A 49 -7.85 -3.49 3.55
N GLU A 50 -6.73 -2.79 3.68
CA GLU A 50 -6.48 -1.51 3.00
C GLU A 50 -6.57 -1.64 1.47
N VAL A 51 -5.92 -2.66 0.88
CA VAL A 51 -6.00 -2.90 -0.57
C VAL A 51 -7.44 -3.14 -1.02
N LEU A 52 -8.21 -3.91 -0.25
CA LEU A 52 -9.61 -4.18 -0.56
C LEU A 52 -10.46 -2.91 -0.46
N GLU A 53 -10.29 -2.11 0.58
CA GLU A 53 -11.06 -0.88 0.83
C GLU A 53 -10.78 0.20 -0.23
N GLU A 54 -9.52 0.41 -0.59
CA GLU A 54 -9.12 1.48 -1.49
C GLU A 54 -9.32 1.13 -2.98
N THR A 55 -9.19 -0.16 -3.33
CA THR A 55 -9.17 -0.58 -4.74
C THR A 55 -10.20 -1.62 -5.12
N GLY A 56 -10.89 -2.24 -4.14
CA GLY A 56 -11.83 -3.34 -4.37
C GLY A 56 -11.16 -4.67 -4.77
N VAL A 57 -9.83 -4.77 -4.70
CA VAL A 57 -9.08 -5.96 -5.13
C VAL A 57 -8.79 -6.83 -3.91
N LYS A 58 -9.08 -8.13 -4.01
CA LYS A 58 -8.66 -9.11 -3.00
C LYS A 58 -7.28 -9.63 -3.33
N VAL A 59 -6.42 -9.69 -2.33
CA VAL A 59 -5.04 -10.15 -2.46
C VAL A 59 -4.72 -11.13 -1.33
N ASP A 60 -3.88 -12.12 -1.65
CA ASP A 60 -3.30 -13.02 -0.67
C ASP A 60 -1.84 -12.60 -0.40
N PRO A 61 -1.46 -12.35 0.87
CA PRO A 61 -0.14 -11.85 1.19
C PRO A 61 0.89 -12.96 1.02
N VAL A 62 1.87 -12.73 0.14
CA VAL A 62 2.92 -13.71 -0.17
C VAL A 62 4.14 -13.57 0.76
N ARG A 63 4.47 -12.33 1.15
CA ARG A 63 5.66 -12.02 1.96
C ARG A 63 5.58 -10.65 2.62
N LEU A 64 5.91 -10.59 3.90
CA LEU A 64 6.20 -9.34 4.61
C LEU A 64 7.64 -8.89 4.32
N SER A 65 7.84 -7.64 3.91
CA SER A 65 9.13 -7.13 3.41
C SER A 65 9.65 -5.95 4.22
N GLY A 66 10.33 -6.23 5.34
CA GLY A 66 11.08 -5.24 6.14
C GLY A 66 10.23 -4.24 6.94
N ASP A 67 10.87 -3.54 7.88
CA ASP A 67 10.34 -2.37 8.58
C ASP A 67 10.99 -1.09 8.00
N ALA A 68 10.16 -0.12 7.62
CA ALA A 68 10.63 1.19 7.17
C ALA A 68 10.17 2.25 8.19
N LEU A 69 11.11 2.86 8.90
CA LEU A 69 10.83 4.07 9.67
C LEU A 69 10.75 5.25 8.69
N ASP A 70 9.56 5.82 8.51
CA ASP A 70 9.39 6.96 7.62
C ASP A 70 10.17 8.17 8.16
N ARG A 71 11.15 8.63 7.38
CA ARG A 71 11.88 9.89 7.58
C ARG A 71 11.93 10.73 6.30
N THR A 72 10.94 10.59 5.40
CA THR A 72 10.86 11.10 4.01
C THR A 72 11.32 10.10 2.96
N ALA A 73 10.38 9.32 2.41
CA ALA A 73 10.63 8.49 1.24
C ALA A 73 10.70 9.35 -0.05
N PRO A 74 11.67 9.11 -0.97
CA PRO A 74 11.73 9.80 -2.26
C PRO A 74 10.56 9.39 -3.17
N PRO A 75 10.14 10.25 -4.13
CA PRO A 75 9.04 9.93 -5.03
C PRO A 75 9.35 8.69 -5.88
N VAL A 76 8.44 7.72 -5.87
CA VAL A 76 8.49 6.53 -6.72
C VAL A 76 8.31 6.96 -8.19
N ARG A 77 9.24 6.58 -9.06
CA ARG A 77 9.11 6.81 -10.52
C ARG A 77 8.21 5.73 -11.11
N THR A 78 7.10 6.14 -11.74
CA THR A 78 6.18 5.25 -12.46
C THR A 78 6.33 5.40 -13.98
N HIS A 79 6.06 4.33 -14.73
CA HIS A 79 5.87 4.37 -16.19
C HIS A 79 4.35 4.47 -16.46
N ASP A 80 3.96 5.26 -17.47
CA ASP A 80 2.56 5.65 -17.74
C ASP A 80 1.56 4.47 -17.71
N GLY A 81 0.58 4.58 -16.81
CA GLY A 81 -0.34 3.52 -16.43
C GLY A 81 -1.56 3.41 -17.34
N HIS A 82 -1.79 2.20 -17.85
CA HIS A 82 -3.09 1.77 -18.37
C HIS A 82 -3.97 1.31 -17.20
N ARG A 83 -5.16 1.91 -17.09
CA ARG A 83 -6.20 1.62 -16.10
C ARG A 83 -6.60 0.14 -16.14
N LEU A 84 -6.41 -0.58 -15.04
CA LEU A 84 -7.00 -1.90 -14.84
C LEU A 84 -8.49 -1.69 -14.57
N ARG A 85 -9.34 -2.23 -15.44
CA ARG A 85 -10.78 -2.41 -15.19
C ARG A 85 -11.03 -3.85 -14.79
#